data_AF-A0A2S5ITE0-F1
#
_entry.id   AF-A0A2S5ITE0-F1
#
_cell.length_a   1.000
_cell.length_b   1.000
_cell.length_c   1.000
_cell.angle_alpha   90.00
_cell.angle_beta   90.00
_cell.angle_gamma   90.00
#
_symmetry.space_group_name_H-M   'P 1'
#
loop_
_entity.id
_entity.type
_entity.pdbx_description
1 polymer ?
#
loop_
_entity_poly.entity_id
_entity_poly.type
_entity_poly.pdbx_seq_one_letter_code
_entity_poly.pdbx_strand_id
1 'polypeptide(L)'
;AFKWYRLAAEQGHTQAQVRLAQLFAKGLTDIAPDQVQAYQWMSLAAASGEPTAAKVVADYAAQMKPEQLQQAQLLAEEWQRRQGTK
;
A
#
# COMPACT_ATOMS: atom_id res chain seq x y z
N ALA A 1 5.37 -3.67 15.65
CA ALA A 1 6.11 -3.24 14.43
C ALA A 1 5.27 -2.41 13.46
N PHE A 2 3.98 -2.72 13.29
CA PHE A 2 3.07 -2.02 12.37
C PHE A 2 3.11 -0.48 12.46
N LYS A 3 3.02 0.09 13.67
CA LYS A 3 3.06 1.55 13.88
C LYS A 3 4.32 2.21 13.31
N TRP A 4 5.48 1.57 13.46
CA TRP A 4 6.75 2.10 12.96
C TRP A 4 6.86 2.02 11.44
N TYR A 5 6.40 0.91 10.84
CA TYR A 5 6.32 0.80 9.40
C TYR A 5 5.35 1.82 8.81
N ARG A 6 4.23 2.09 9.49
CA ARG A 6 3.30 3.15 9.09
C ARG A 6 3.95 4.53 9.06
N LEU A 7 4.62 4.92 10.14
CA LEU A 7 5.34 6.19 10.21
C LEU A 7 6.38 6.35 9.09
N ALA A 8 7.17 5.31 8.82
CA ALA A 8 8.17 5.34 7.76
C ALA A 8 7.54 5.31 6.34
N ALA A 9 6.47 4.53 6.15
CA ALA A 9 5.74 4.46 4.88
C ALA A 9 5.07 5.81 4.54
N GLU A 10 4.54 6.49 5.55
CA GLU A 10 3.96 7.84 5.44
C GLU A 10 5.02 8.90 5.08
N GLN A 11 6.30 8.64 5.32
CA GLN A 11 7.41 9.50 4.88
C GLN A 11 7.95 9.14 3.49
N GLY A 12 7.38 8.12 2.83
CA GLY A 12 7.80 7.70 1.49
C GLY A 12 8.92 6.67 1.47
N HIS A 13 9.26 6.03 2.59
CA HIS A 13 10.23 4.94 2.58
C HIS A 13 9.66 3.71 1.86
N THR A 14 10.11 3.44 0.64
CA THR A 14 9.66 2.34 -0.23
C THR A 14 9.65 0.99 0.49
N GLN A 15 10.72 0.63 1.20
CA GLN A 15 10.81 -0.63 1.94
C GLN A 15 9.78 -0.72 3.08
N ALA A 16 9.48 0.41 3.75
CA ALA A 16 8.45 0.45 4.78
C ALA A 16 7.05 0.32 4.18
N GLN A 17 6.80 0.93 3.01
CA GLN A 17 5.53 0.79 2.27
C GLN A 17 5.30 -0.68 1.86
N VAL A 18 6.31 -1.37 1.33
CA VAL A 18 6.24 -2.80 1.01
C VAL A 18 5.93 -3.64 2.25
N ARG A 19 6.63 -3.40 3.37
CA ARG A 19 6.40 -4.12 4.61
C ARG A 19 5.00 -3.88 5.16
N LEU A 20 4.53 -2.64 5.12
CA LEU A 20 3.20 -2.28 5.59
C LEU A 20 2.11 -2.92 4.73
N ALA A 21 2.27 -2.93 3.41
CA ALA A 21 1.38 -3.61 2.48
C ALA A 21 1.25 -5.11 2.80
N GLN A 22 2.38 -5.79 3.04
CA GLN A 22 2.40 -7.21 3.41
C GLN A 22 1.70 -7.47 4.75
N LEU A 23 1.83 -6.56 5.72
CA LEU A 23 1.16 -6.66 7.02
C LEU A 23 -0.36 -6.51 6.85
N PHE A 24 -0.82 -5.58 6.02
CA PHE A 24 -2.24 -5.45 5.71
C PHE A 24 -2.78 -6.65 4.92
N ALA A 25 -2.00 -7.23 4.00
CA ALA A 25 -2.44 -8.40 3.23
C ALA A 25 -2.58 -9.66 4.10
N LYS A 26 -1.66 -9.86 5.05
CA LYS A 26 -1.66 -11.03 5.94
C LYS A 26 -2.58 -10.85 7.14
N GLY A 27 -2.82 -9.61 7.55
CA GLY A 27 -3.35 -9.29 8.87
C GLY A 27 -2.33 -9.58 9.97
N LEU A 28 -2.65 -9.09 11.17
CA LEU A 28 -1.97 -9.39 12.42
C LEU A 28 -3.02 -9.84 13.44
N THR A 29 -2.59 -10.36 14.59
CA THR A 29 -3.49 -10.80 15.67
C THR A 29 -4.56 -9.76 16.04
N ASP A 30 -4.22 -8.46 15.98
CA ASP A 30 -5.12 -7.35 16.29
C ASP A 30 -5.54 -6.50 15.08
N ILE A 31 -5.15 -6.90 13.86
CA ILE A 31 -5.41 -6.13 12.63
C ILE A 31 -5.96 -7.08 11.59
N ALA A 32 -7.24 -6.94 11.27
CA ALA A 32 -7.85 -7.73 10.20
C ALA A 32 -7.13 -7.45 8.86
N PRO A 33 -6.99 -8.46 7.99
CA PRO A 33 -6.48 -8.24 6.65
C PRO A 33 -7.30 -7.18 5.92
N ASP A 34 -6.60 -6.27 5.24
CA ASP A 34 -7.20 -5.20 4.44
C ASP A 34 -6.50 -5.12 3.08
N GLN A 35 -7.18 -5.65 2.06
CA GLN A 35 -6.65 -5.66 0.70
C GLN A 35 -6.59 -4.26 0.07
N VAL A 36 -7.46 -3.34 0.47
CA VAL A 36 -7.47 -1.96 -0.03
C VAL A 36 -6.21 -1.25 0.43
N GLN A 37 -5.90 -1.34 1.73
CA GLN A 37 -4.68 -0.78 2.29
C GLN A 37 -3.44 -1.49 1.74
N ALA A 38 -3.46 -2.82 1.61
CA ALA A 38 -2.34 -3.57 1.05
C ALA A 38 -2.00 -3.12 -0.38
N TYR A 39 -3.02 -2.96 -1.24
CA TYR A 39 -2.86 -2.45 -2.59
C TYR A 39 -2.32 -1.03 -2.59
N GLN A 40 -2.92 -0.12 -1.81
CA GLN A 40 -2.50 1.27 -1.72
C GLN A 40 -1.00 1.36 -1.44
N TRP A 41 -0.52 0.76 -0.34
CA TRP A 41 0.88 0.87 0.05
C TRP A 41 1.83 0.18 -0.95
N MET A 42 1.42 -0.94 -1.55
CA MET A 42 2.23 -1.61 -2.57
C MET A 42 2.32 -0.80 -3.88
N SER A 43 1.23 -0.13 -4.27
CA SER A 43 1.19 0.73 -5.45
C SER A 43 2.09 1.96 -5.29
N LEU A 44 2.15 2.52 -4.08
CA LEU A 44 3.08 3.59 -3.75
C LEU A 44 4.53 3.13 -3.85
N ALA A 45 4.84 1.93 -3.33
CA ALA A 45 6.17 1.35 -3.44
C ALA A 45 6.57 1.08 -4.91
N ALA A 46 5.63 0.59 -5.73
CA ALA A 46 5.84 0.39 -7.16
C ALA A 46 6.14 1.71 -7.89
N ALA A 47 5.40 2.77 -7.56
CA ALA A 47 5.63 4.11 -8.12
C ALA A 47 7.00 4.69 -7.71
N SER A 48 7.52 4.32 -6.54
CA SER A 48 8.86 4.70 -6.07
C SER A 48 10.01 3.84 -6.64
N GLY A 49 9.74 3.02 -7.67
CA GLY A 49 10.78 2.31 -8.43
C GLY A 49 11.11 0.91 -7.93
N GLU A 50 10.26 0.29 -7.11
CA GLU A 50 10.40 -1.12 -6.75
C GLU A 50 9.77 -2.02 -7.84
N PRO A 51 10.57 -2.71 -8.70
CA PRO A 51 10.04 -3.48 -9.84
C PRO A 51 9.23 -4.72 -9.40
N THR A 52 9.58 -5.32 -8.28
CA THR A 52 8.87 -6.47 -7.71
C THR A 52 7.52 -6.08 -7.12
N ALA A 53 7.36 -4.83 -6.65
CA ALA A 53 6.09 -4.33 -6.14
C ALA A 53 5.01 -4.26 -7.23
N ALA A 54 5.36 -3.88 -8.46
CA ALA A 54 4.41 -3.79 -9.57
C ALA A 54 3.71 -5.14 -9.87
N LYS A 55 4.46 -6.24 -9.79
CA LYS A 55 3.87 -7.58 -9.94
C LYS A 55 2.87 -7.89 -8.83
N VAL A 56 3.22 -7.55 -7.59
CA VAL A 56 2.33 -7.79 -6.44
C VAL A 56 1.07 -6.92 -6.51
N VAL A 57 1.17 -5.69 -7.02
CA VAL A 57 0.01 -4.82 -7.28
C VAL A 57 -0.96 -5.47 -8.28
N ALA A 58 -0.44 -6.04 -9.36
CA ALA A 58 -1.26 -6.76 -10.33
C ALA A 58 -1.94 -8.00 -9.72
N ASP A 59 -1.21 -8.76 -8.90
CA ASP A 59 -1.75 -9.93 -8.20
C ASP A 59 -2.87 -9.55 -7.21
N TYR A 60 -2.73 -8.40 -6.53
CA TYR A 60 -3.78 -7.85 -5.66
C TYR A 60 -4.99 -7.39 -6.46
N ALA A 61 -4.79 -6.62 -7.55
CA ALA A 61 -5.89 -6.16 -8.40
C ALA A 61 -6.73 -7.32 -8.95
N ALA A 62 -6.11 -8.44 -9.31
CA ALA A 62 -6.80 -9.62 -9.83
C ALA A 62 -7.75 -10.29 -8.82
N GLN A 63 -7.53 -10.09 -7.52
CA GLN A 63 -8.31 -10.70 -6.44
C GLN A 63 -9.35 -9.73 -5.83
N MET A 64 -9.23 -8.44 -6.10
CA MET A 64 -10.07 -7.41 -5.51
C MET A 64 -11.34 -7.17 -6.32
N LYS A 65 -12.41 -6.76 -5.63
CA LYS A 65 -13.60 -6.25 -6.31
C LYS A 65 -13.30 -4.89 -6.96
N PRO A 66 -14.00 -4.52 -8.06
CA PRO A 66 -13.79 -3.23 -8.73
C PRO A 66 -13.88 -2.03 -7.77
N GLU A 67 -14.81 -2.07 -6.81
CA GLU A 67 -15.02 -1.00 -5.84
C GLU A 67 -13.82 -0.88 -4.88
N GLN A 68 -13.26 -2.01 -4.45
CA GLN A 68 -12.08 -2.04 -3.59
C GLN A 68 -10.84 -1.54 -4.33
N LEU A 69 -10.69 -1.92 -5.60
CA LEU A 69 -9.59 -1.47 -6.44
C LEU A 69 -9.65 0.06 -6.65
N GLN A 70 -10.84 0.58 -6.97
CA GLN A 70 -11.06 2.01 -7.12
C GLN A 70 -10.75 2.76 -5.82
N GLN A 71 -11.22 2.26 -4.67
CA GLN A 71 -10.92 2.86 -3.38
C GLN A 71 -9.41 2.88 -3.10
N ALA A 72 -8.71 1.79 -3.39
CA ALA A 72 -7.27 1.68 -3.13
C ALA A 72 -6.45 2.63 -4.02
N GLN A 73 -6.85 2.79 -5.29
CA GLN A 73 -6.27 3.77 -6.22
C GLN A 73 -6.47 5.20 -5.72
N LEU A 74 -7.68 5.57 -5.31
CA LEU A 74 -7.98 6.89 -4.75
C LEU A 74 -7.11 7.20 -3.53
N LEU A 75 -6.96 6.23 -2.61
CA LEU A 75 -6.11 6.41 -1.43
C LEU A 75 -4.63 6.59 -1.79
N ALA A 76 -4.14 5.91 -2.83
CA ALA A 76 -2.77 6.06 -3.31
C ALA A 76 -2.56 7.44 -3.94
N GLU A 77 -3.49 7.88 -4.79
CA GLU A 77 -3.48 9.21 -5.40
C GLU A 77 -3.53 10.32 -4.35
N GLU A 78 -4.43 10.22 -3.37
CA GLU A 78 -4.54 11.19 -2.29
C GLU A 78 -3.22 11.31 -1.51
N TRP A 79 -2.60 10.18 -1.20
CA TRP A 79 -1.31 10.17 -0.52
C TRP A 79 -0.25 10.90 -1.37
N GLN A 80 -0.16 10.62 -2.67
CA GLN A 80 0.78 11.28 -3.56
C GLN A 80 0.53 12.80 -3.65
N ARG A 81 -0.73 13.24 -3.77
CA ARG A 81 -1.09 14.66 -3.75
C ARG A 81 -0.67 15.35 -2.45
N ARG A 82 -0.84 14.68 -1.31
CA ARG A 82 -0.41 15.21 0.00
C ARG A 82 1.11 15.31 0.14
N GLN A 83 1.89 14.49 -0.57
CA GLN A 83 3.35 14.61 -0.56
C GLN A 83 3.87 15.70 -1.51
N GLY A 84 3.23 15.88 -2.68
CA GLY A 84 3.61 16.90 -3.66
C GLY A 84 3.29 18.35 -3.25
N THR A 85 2.66 18.55 -2.10
CA THR A 85 2.32 19.87 -1.53
C THR A 85 3.30 20.36 -0.46
N LYS A 86 4.47 19.71 -0.33
CA LYS A 86 5.60 20.18 0.49
C LYS A 86 6.69 20.82 -0.37
#